data_AF-A0A3G6UV85-F1
#
_entry.id   AF-A0A3G6UV85-F1
#
_cell.length_a   1.000
_cell.length_b   1.000
_cell.length_c   1.000
_cell.angle_alpha   90.00
_cell.angle_beta   90.00
_cell.angle_gamma   90.00
#
_symmetry.space_group_name_H-M   'P 1'
#
loop_
_entity.id
_entity.type
_entity.pdbx_description
1 polymer ?
#
loop_
_entity_poly.entity_id
_entity_poly.type
_entity_poly.pdbx_seq_one_letter_code
_entity_poly.pdbx_strand_id
1 'polypeptide(L)' 'MLAQHTETLAYNYNDMLTIWVKVTKKNKSFAAVAQHPIRRNQYARASHSNKEKAIDEAVRKIVTKNFV' A
#
# COMPACT_ATOMS: atom_id res chain seq x y z
N MET A 1 20.40 0.85 -15.35
CA MET A 1 19.19 0.48 -14.57
C MET A 1 19.29 1.15 -13.21
N LEU A 2 18.49 2.18 -12.91
CA LEU A 2 18.40 2.72 -11.55
C LEU A 2 17.75 1.66 -10.67
N ALA A 3 18.43 1.26 -9.59
CA ALA A 3 17.87 0.36 -8.59
C ALA A 3 16.53 0.94 -8.13
N GLN A 4 15.44 0.22 -8.40
CA GLN A 4 14.12 0.63 -7.93
C GLN A 4 14.08 0.42 -6.42
N HIS A 5 14.33 1.48 -5.65
CA HIS A 5 14.20 1.46 -4.20
C HIS A 5 12.78 1.01 -3.85
N THR A 6 12.69 -0.23 -3.38
CA THR A 6 11.46 -0.92 -3.05
C THR A 6 11.54 -1.35 -1.60
N GLU A 7 10.54 -0.94 -0.83
CA GLU A 7 10.46 -1.20 0.60
C GLU A 7 9.13 -1.93 0.87
N THR A 8 9.14 -2.81 1.87
CA THR A 8 7.92 -3.47 2.35
C THR A 8 7.70 -3.03 3.79
N LEU A 9 6.50 -2.54 4.06
CA LEU A 9 6.08 -1.97 5.33
C LEU A 9 4.88 -2.77 5.84
N ALA A 10 4.86 -3.04 7.15
CA ALA A 10 3.71 -3.58 7.84
C ALA A 10 2.90 -2.42 8.43
N TYR A 11 1.64 -2.29 8.02
CA TYR A 11 0.73 -1.26 8.49
C TYR A 11 -0.31 -1.90 9.41
N ASN A 12 -0.35 -1.53 10.69
CA ASN A 12 -1.34 -2.05 11.62
C ASN A 12 -2.65 -1.27 11.46
N TYR A 13 -3.71 -1.96 11.05
CA TYR A 13 -5.03 -1.39 10.91
C TYR A 13 -5.91 -1.81 12.09
N ASN A 14 -6.41 -0.83 12.84
CA ASN A 14 -7.30 -0.98 14.00
C ASN A 14 -6.83 -2.01 15.03
N ASP A 15 -5.53 -2.06 15.33
CA ASP A 15 -4.91 -2.90 16.37
C ASP A 15 -5.21 -4.42 16.30
N MET A 16 -5.75 -4.92 15.19
CA MET A 16 -6.09 -6.35 15.02
C MET A 16 -5.62 -6.97 13.70
N LEU A 17 -5.32 -6.18 12.66
CA LEU A 17 -4.95 -6.72 11.34
C LEU A 17 -3.74 -5.99 10.73
N THR A 18 -2.68 -6.74 10.46
CA THR A 18 -1.49 -6.23 9.75
C THR A 18 -1.70 -6.26 8.23
N ILE A 19 -1.67 -5.09 7.62
CA ILE A 19 -1.74 -4.87 6.17
C ILE A 19 -0.32 -4.74 5.63
N TRP A 20 0.08 -5.66 4.77
CA TRP A 20 1.38 -5.57 4.10
C TRP A 20 1.32 -4.60 2.94
N VAL A 21 2.21 -3.61 2.94
CA VAL A 21 2.30 -2.58 1.91
C VAL A 21 3.67 -2.60 1.27
N LYS A 22 3.72 -2.84 -0.04
CA LYS A 22 4.93 -2.72 -0.85
C LYS A 22 4.98 -1.33 -1.47
N VAL A 23 6.02 -0.56 -1.20
CA VAL A 23 6.24 0.77 -1.75
C VAL A 23 7.42 0.76 -2.70
N THR A 24 7.23 1.27 -3.90
CA THR A 24 8.30 1.44 -4.90
C THR A 24 8.46 2.92 -5.21
N LYS A 25 9.67 3.44 -4.99
CA LYS A 25 10.03 4.79 -5.42
C LYS A 25 10.23 4.80 -6.94
N LYS A 26 9.46 5.64 -7.60
CA LYS A 26 9.64 6.06 -8.99
C LYS A 26 10.28 7.45 -8.99
N ASN A 27 10.87 7.88 -10.11
CA ASN A 27 11.65 9.13 -10.21
C ASN A 27 11.12 10.30 -9.37
N LYS A 28 9.86 10.70 -9.57
CA LYS A 28 9.21 11.82 -8.85
C LYS A 28 7.96 11.40 -8.07
N SER A 29 7.76 10.11 -7.83
CA SER A 29 6.53 9.60 -7.20
C SER A 29 6.76 8.28 -6.48
N PHE A 30 5.84 7.92 -5.62
CA PHE A 30 5.81 6.65 -4.91
C PHE A 30 4.60 5.86 -5.37
N ALA A 31 4.79 4.57 -5.63
CA ALA A 31 3.71 3.64 -5.89
C ALA A 31 3.61 2.69 -4.68
N ALA A 32 2.45 2.64 -4.04
CA ALA A 32 2.17 1.73 -2.94
C ALA A 32 1.18 0.65 -3.37
N VAL A 33 1.40 -0.58 -2.92
CA VAL A 33 0.52 -1.72 -3.12
C VAL A 33 0.22 -2.34 -1.76
N ALA A 34 -1.03 -2.23 -1.31
CA ALA A 34 -1.51 -2.84 -0.08
C ALA A 34 -2.18 -4.18 -0.37
N GLN A 35 -1.85 -5.21 0.41
CA GLN A 35 -2.51 -6.52 0.37
C GLN A 35 -3.57 -6.61 1.47
N HIS A 36 -4.75 -7.14 1.15
CA HIS A 36 -5.76 -7.33 2.17
C HIS A 36 -5.30 -8.38 3.21
N PRO A 37 -5.46 -8.11 4.52
CA PRO A 37 -4.91 -8.97 5.57
C PRO A 37 -5.53 -10.38 5.59
N ILE A 38 -6.84 -10.48 5.35
CA ILE A 38 -7.60 -11.75 5.32
C ILE A 38 -7.67 -12.33 3.89
N ARG A 39 -8.22 -11.57 2.94
CA ARG A 39 -8.37 -11.95 1.52
C ARG A 39 -7.07 -11.75 0.74
N ARG A 40 -6.07 -12.61 0.94
CA ARG A 40 -4.71 -12.45 0.37
C ARG A 40 -4.63 -12.28 -1.15
N ASN A 41 -5.66 -12.65 -1.90
CA ASN A 41 -5.77 -12.43 -3.36
C ASN A 41 -6.20 -10.99 -3.73
N GLN A 42 -6.66 -10.20 -2.78
CA GLN A 42 -7.07 -8.83 -2.99
C GLN A 42 -5.93 -7.86 -2.71
N TYR A 43 -5.73 -6.93 -3.64
CA TYR A 43 -4.72 -5.90 -3.57
C TYR A 43 -5.31 -4.55 -3.98
N ALA A 44 -4.81 -3.49 -3.38
CA ALA A 44 -5.08 -2.12 -3.83
C ALA A 44 -3.76 -1.42 -4.15
N ARG A 45 -3.79 -0.58 -5.18
CA ARG A 45 -2.65 0.23 -5.60
C ARG A 45 -3.00 1.71 -5.54
N ALA A 46 -2.04 2.51 -5.11
CA ALA A 46 -2.09 3.96 -5.20
C ALA A 46 -0.73 4.53 -5.59
N SER A 47 -0.72 5.75 -6.11
CA SER A 47 0.49 6.46 -6.48
C SER A 47 0.37 7.93 -6.14
N HIS A 48 1.37 8.47 -5.46
CA HIS A 48 1.40 9.88 -5.08
C HIS A 48 2.84 10.40 -5.09
N SER A 49 3.03 11.71 -5.24
CA SER A 49 4.33 12.37 -5.05
C SER A 49 4.88 12.26 -3.61
N ASN A 50 4.02 11.95 -2.63
CA ASN A 50 4.38 11.78 -1.22
C ASN A 50 4.19 10.31 -0.84
N LYS A 51 5.19 9.72 -0.18
CA LYS A 51 5.21 8.32 0.25
C LYS A 51 4.03 7.97 1.15
N GLU A 52 3.78 8.78 2.18
CA GLU A 52 2.74 8.52 3.18
C GLU A 52 1.35 8.55 2.55
N LYS A 53 1.08 9.57 1.72
CA LYS A 53 -0.19 9.66 0.98
C LYS A 53 -0.42 8.48 0.05
N ALA A 54 0.63 7.98 -0.61
CA ALA A 54 0.52 6.80 -1.45
C ALA A 54 0.15 5.55 -0.62
N ILE A 55 0.74 5.38 0.56
CA ILE A 55 0.43 4.28 1.49
C ILE A 55 -1.00 4.40 1.98
N ASP A 56 -1.39 5.56 2.51
CA ASP A 56 -2.73 5.81 3.08
C ASP A 56 -3.83 5.58 2.04
N GLU A 57 -3.65 6.05 0.80
CA GLU A 57 -4.61 5.79 -0.26
C GLU A 57 -4.70 4.31 -0.62
N ALA A 58 -3.58 3.58 -0.67
CA ALA A 58 -3.58 2.15 -0.96
C ALA A 58 -4.28 1.35 0.16
N VAL A 59 -3.98 1.68 1.42
CA VAL A 59 -4.61 1.07 2.60
C VAL A 59 -6.10 1.40 2.64
N ARG A 60 -6.48 2.67 2.48
CA ARG A 60 -7.88 3.08 2.42
C ARG A 60 -8.63 2.32 1.33
N LYS A 61 -8.08 2.22 0.12
CA LYS A 61 -8.71 1.51 -1.00
C LYS A 61 -8.94 0.03 -0.71
N ILE A 62 -8.02 -0.67 -0.04
CA ILE A 62 -8.20 -2.10 0.25
C ILE A 62 -9.21 -2.35 1.37
N VAL A 63 -9.30 -1.44 2.34
CA VAL A 63 -10.25 -1.51 3.45
C VAL A 63 -11.67 -1.14 2.99
N THR A 64 -11.83 -0.04 2.24
CA THR A 64 -13.16 0.40 1.79
C THR A 64 -13.72 -0.39 0.61
N LYS A 65 -12.90 -1.06 -0.22
CA LYS A 65 -13.39 -1.92 -1.31
C LYS A 65 -14.22 -3.12 -0.86
N ASN A 66 -14.19 -3.49 0.42
CA ASN A 66 -14.92 -4.63 0.95
C ASN A 66 -16.27 -4.26 1.60
N PHE A 67 -16.75 -3.02 1.43
CA PHE A 67 -18.04 -2.53 1.96
C PHE A 67 -19.14 -2.32 0.90
N VAL A 68 -19.09 -3.02 -0.24
CA VAL A 68 -20.18 -3.08 -1.22
C VAL A 68 -20.47 -4.53 -1.59
#